data_AF-A0A7G9Y297-F1
#
_entry.id   AF-A0A7G9Y297-F1
#
_cell.length_a   1.000
_cell.length_b   1.000
_cell.length_c   1.000
_cell.angle_alpha   90.00
_cell.angle_beta   90.00
_cell.angle_gamma   90.00
#
_symmetry.space_group_name_H-M   'P 1'
#
loop_
_entity.id
_entity.type
_entity.pdbx_description
1 polymer ?
#
loop_
_entity_poly.entity_id
_entity_poly.type
_entity_poly.pdbx_seq_one_letter_code
_entity_poly.pdbx_strand_id
1 'polypeptide(L)'
;MDFNVAYEKYSRLISNNPELNAEDVKYMEDLKDMDLENMHVKYFKADKIYFLRIVRRKNDKGSDEEYGFIDILKHEIKLPKDLINLFVFCIIDIKLKQLKINIELDDGSLKEIKSVAFIIKNVIYN
;
A
#
# COMPACT_ATOMS: atom_id res chain seq x y z
N MET A 1 9.15 -28.17 -11.60
CA MET A 1 9.24 -27.64 -12.98
C MET A 1 8.47 -26.32 -13.17
N ASP A 2 7.89 -25.74 -12.10
CA ASP A 2 6.91 -24.64 -12.18
C ASP A 2 7.48 -23.22 -11.97
N PHE A 3 8.68 -23.10 -11.37
CA PHE A 3 9.24 -21.78 -11.07
C PHE A 3 9.61 -21.00 -12.33
N ASN A 4 10.17 -21.68 -13.34
CA ASN A 4 10.59 -21.04 -14.59
C ASN A 4 9.39 -20.55 -15.42
N VAL A 5 8.26 -21.26 -15.40
CA VAL A 5 7.04 -20.86 -16.12
C VAL A 5 6.37 -19.66 -15.44
N ALA A 6 6.32 -19.65 -14.10
CA ALA A 6 5.80 -18.50 -13.35
C ALA A 6 6.68 -17.26 -13.52
N TYR A 7 8.01 -17.42 -13.51
CA TYR A 7 8.95 -16.32 -13.74
C TYR A 7 8.83 -15.74 -15.15
N GLU A 8 8.64 -16.57 -16.17
CA GLU A 8 8.42 -16.13 -17.55
C GLU A 8 7.07 -15.40 -17.73
N LYS A 9 6.03 -15.82 -17.01
CA LYS A 9 4.76 -15.06 -16.95
C LYS A 9 4.94 -13.70 -16.28
N TYR A 10 5.70 -13.64 -15.19
CA TYR A 10 6.00 -12.39 -14.51
C TYR A 10 6.83 -11.45 -15.38
N SER A 11 7.85 -11.93 -16.09
CA SER A 11 8.70 -11.10 -16.96
C SER A 11 7.91 -10.41 -18.07
N ARG A 12 6.90 -11.09 -18.62
CA ARG A 12 5.99 -10.52 -19.63
C ARG A 12 5.08 -9.41 -19.07
N LEU A 13 4.82 -9.39 -17.77
CA LEU A 13 4.00 -8.36 -17.11
C LEU A 13 4.80 -7.12 -16.67
N ILE A 14 6.14 -7.19 -16.61
CA ILE A 14 7.00 -6.05 -16.24
C ILE A 14 6.98 -4.95 -17.31
N SER A 15 6.50 -5.27 -18.51
CA SER A 15 6.34 -4.33 -19.63
C SER A 15 4.89 -3.99 -19.97
N ASN A 16 3.92 -4.41 -19.14
CA ASN A 16 2.50 -4.02 -19.27
C ASN A 16 2.20 -2.65 -18.66
N ASN A 17 3.19 -1.75 -18.63
CA ASN A 17 2.87 -0.35 -18.40
C ASN A 17 2.03 0.10 -19.60
N PRO A 18 0.87 0.74 -19.40
CA PRO A 18 0.13 1.31 -20.50
C PRO A 18 1.08 2.21 -21.30
N GLU A 19 1.09 2.04 -22.63
CA GLU A 19 1.83 2.95 -23.50
C GLU A 19 1.31 4.36 -23.23
N LEU A 20 2.18 5.20 -22.67
CA LEU A 20 1.85 6.59 -22.44
C LEU A 20 1.90 7.27 -23.81
N ASN A 21 0.77 7.77 -24.29
CA ASN A 21 0.78 8.63 -25.46
C ASN A 21 1.69 9.82 -25.13
N ALA A 22 2.67 10.09 -26.00
CA ALA A 22 3.62 11.19 -25.78
C ALA A 22 2.93 12.55 -25.60
N GLU A 23 1.72 12.71 -26.15
CA GLU A 23 0.86 13.89 -26.01
C GLU A 23 0.21 14.01 -24.61
N ASP A 24 0.03 12.89 -23.90
CA ASP A 24 -0.58 12.82 -22.56
C ASP A 24 0.47 12.86 -21.43
N VAL A 25 1.76 12.72 -21.77
CA VAL A 25 2.85 12.77 -20.79
C VAL A 25 3.17 14.22 -20.45
N LYS A 26 2.79 14.63 -19.23
CA LYS A 26 3.23 15.90 -18.65
C LYS A 26 4.57 15.71 -17.94
N TYR A 27 5.56 16.51 -18.33
CA TYR A 27 6.87 16.59 -17.70
C TYR A 27 6.85 17.62 -16.58
N MET A 28 7.83 17.54 -15.67
CA MET A 28 7.97 18.49 -14.56
C MET A 28 8.05 19.96 -15.03
N GLU A 29 8.51 20.19 -16.26
CA GLU A 29 8.61 21.52 -16.84
C GLU A 29 7.26 22.11 -17.22
N ASP A 30 6.30 21.26 -17.58
CA ASP A 30 4.93 21.64 -17.92
C ASP A 30 4.13 22.08 -16.69
N LEU A 31 4.66 21.79 -15.48
CA LEU A 31 4.07 22.15 -14.19
C LEU A 31 4.64 23.46 -13.61
N LYS A 32 5.68 24.05 -14.22
CA LYS A 32 6.40 25.21 -13.65
C LYS A 32 5.51 26.45 -13.48
N ASP A 33 4.55 26.61 -14.38
CA ASP A 33 3.60 27.73 -14.37
C ASP A 33 2.18 27.30 -13.94
N MET A 34 2.00 26.04 -13.57
CA MET A 34 0.74 25.56 -13.01
C MET A 34 0.64 25.98 -11.55
N ASP A 35 -0.51 26.51 -11.16
CA ASP A 35 -0.85 26.68 -9.74
C ASP A 35 -1.00 25.29 -9.09
N LEU A 36 0.10 24.83 -8.49
CA LEU A 36 0.16 23.59 -7.73
C LEU A 36 -0.51 23.72 -6.36
N GLU A 37 -0.89 24.93 -5.94
CA GLU A 37 -1.85 25.05 -4.86
C GLU A 37 -3.16 24.45 -5.37
N ASN A 38 -3.49 23.30 -4.81
CA ASN A 38 -4.63 22.44 -5.12
C ASN A 38 -5.99 23.14 -4.83
N MET A 39 -6.23 24.35 -5.34
CA MET A 39 -7.39 25.20 -5.05
C MET A 39 -8.62 24.85 -5.91
N HIS A 40 -8.48 23.97 -6.90
CA HIS A 40 -9.59 23.61 -7.81
C HIS A 40 -10.30 22.30 -7.48
N VAL A 41 -9.74 21.45 -6.62
CA VAL A 41 -10.50 20.34 -6.04
C VAL A 41 -11.13 20.78 -4.73
N LYS A 42 -12.06 21.74 -4.81
CA LYS A 42 -12.93 22.03 -3.67
C LYS A 42 -13.73 20.74 -3.38
N TYR A 43 -13.73 20.32 -2.12
CA TYR A 43 -14.50 19.18 -1.59
C TYR A 43 -13.95 17.76 -1.80
N PHE A 44 -12.70 17.55 -2.22
CA PHE A 44 -12.08 16.21 -2.08
C PHE A 44 -11.71 15.95 -0.63
N LYS A 45 -12.70 15.53 0.16
CA LYS A 45 -12.54 14.99 1.51
C LYS A 45 -12.51 13.46 1.41
N ALA A 46 -11.41 12.89 0.92
CA ALA A 46 -11.16 11.46 1.15
C ALA A 46 -10.71 11.31 2.61
N ASP A 47 -11.55 10.66 3.42
CA ASP A 47 -11.22 10.33 4.82
C ASP A 47 -10.39 9.06 4.93
N LYS A 48 -10.19 8.35 3.83
CA LYS A 48 -9.49 7.07 3.76
C LYS A 48 -8.35 7.09 2.77
N ILE A 49 -7.20 6.57 3.20
CA ILE A 49 -6.03 6.33 2.36
C ILE A 49 -5.86 4.82 2.22
N TYR A 50 -5.82 4.34 0.98
CA TYR A 50 -5.72 2.92 0.62
C TYR A 50 -4.35 2.64 0.00
N PHE A 51 -3.68 1.58 0.44
CA PHE A 51 -2.37 1.19 -0.11
C PHE A 51 -2.03 -0.26 0.19
N LEU A 52 -1.15 -0.84 -0.62
CA LEU A 52 -0.58 -2.17 -0.40
C LEU A 52 0.75 -2.07 0.34
N ARG A 53 1.02 -3.03 1.22
CA ARG A 53 2.34 -3.23 1.83
C ARG A 53 2.73 -4.69 1.77
N ILE A 54 4.01 -4.96 1.53
CA ILE A 54 4.58 -6.30 1.72
C ILE A 54 4.96 -6.50 3.18
N VAL A 55 4.54 -7.62 3.76
CA VAL A 55 4.91 -8.01 5.12
C VAL A 55 6.35 -8.51 5.11
N ARG A 56 7.21 -7.84 5.88
CA ARG A 56 8.64 -8.16 5.99
C ARG A 56 8.88 -9.08 7.18
N ARG A 57 9.89 -9.94 7.09
CA ARG A 57 10.36 -10.76 8.21
C ARG A 57 11.12 -9.90 9.22
N LYS A 58 10.85 -10.13 10.51
CA LYS A 58 11.76 -9.80 11.60
C LYS A 58 12.32 -11.08 12.21
N ASN A 59 13.55 -11.01 12.72
CA ASN A 59 14.28 -12.10 13.36
C ASN A 59 14.68 -13.24 12.41
N ASP A 60 15.38 -14.23 12.96
CA ASP A 60 15.91 -15.37 12.21
C ASP A 60 14.78 -16.25 11.66
N LYS A 61 14.96 -16.68 10.41
CA LYS A 61 13.99 -17.55 9.73
C LYS A 61 13.86 -18.88 10.47
N GLY A 62 12.63 -19.27 10.80
CA GLY A 62 12.33 -20.52 11.49
C GLY A 62 12.49 -20.46 13.02
N SER A 63 12.80 -19.29 13.57
CA SER A 63 12.77 -19.05 15.01
C SER A 63 11.33 -19.02 15.55
N ASP A 64 11.12 -19.45 16.79
CA ASP A 64 9.84 -19.27 17.49
C ASP A 64 9.48 -17.79 17.70
N GLU A 65 10.48 -16.92 17.65
CA GLU A 65 10.34 -15.47 17.74
C GLU A 65 10.16 -14.80 16.37
N GLU A 66 10.11 -15.56 15.26
CA GLU A 66 9.88 -15.02 13.92
C GLU A 66 8.49 -14.39 13.81
N TYR A 67 8.43 -13.19 13.25
CA TYR A 67 7.17 -12.53 12.93
C TYR A 67 7.24 -11.69 11.67
N GLY A 68 6.08 -11.49 11.04
CA GLY A 68 5.92 -10.56 9.95
C GLY A 68 5.66 -9.15 10.48
N PHE A 69 6.09 -8.11 9.79
CA PHE A 69 5.73 -6.74 10.14
C PHE A 69 5.56 -5.85 8.90
N ILE A 70 4.80 -4.77 9.08
CA ILE A 70 4.82 -3.62 8.18
C ILE A 70 5.26 -2.39 8.96
N ASP A 71 5.98 -1.49 8.28
CA ASP A 71 6.33 -0.18 8.82
C ASP A 71 5.49 0.90 8.14
N ILE A 72 4.80 1.68 8.95
CA ILE A 72 4.05 2.85 8.50
C ILE A 72 4.52 4.03 9.34
N LEU A 73 5.22 4.98 8.71
CA LEU A 73 5.73 6.19 9.37
C LEU A 73 6.59 5.88 10.61
N LYS A 74 7.48 4.88 10.53
CA LYS A 74 8.33 4.40 11.65
C LYS A 74 7.57 3.71 12.78
N HIS A 75 6.28 3.43 12.58
CA HIS A 75 5.51 2.58 13.48
C HIS A 75 5.52 1.15 12.94
N GLU A 76 6.22 0.28 13.65
CA GLU A 76 6.25 -1.15 13.36
C GLU A 76 4.95 -1.80 13.82
N ILE A 77 4.26 -2.46 12.91
CA ILE A 77 3.04 -3.20 13.20
C ILE A 77 3.32 -4.68 12.97
N LYS A 78 3.41 -5.41 14.09
CA LYS A 78 3.58 -6.86 14.10
C LYS A 78 2.36 -7.56 13.49
N LEU A 79 2.62 -8.55 12.65
CA LEU A 79 1.68 -9.38 11.92
C LEU A 79 2.05 -10.87 12.07
N PRO A 80 1.09 -11.78 11.83
CA PRO A 80 1.34 -13.22 11.84
C PRO A 80 2.46 -13.67 10.88
N LYS A 81 3.18 -14.73 11.26
CA LYS A 81 4.35 -15.27 10.53
C LYS A 81 3.98 -15.86 9.16
N ASP A 82 2.78 -16.41 9.04
CA ASP A 82 2.20 -16.96 7.81
C ASP A 82 1.97 -15.90 6.73
N LEU A 83 1.95 -14.61 7.11
CA LEU A 83 1.83 -13.52 6.17
C LEU A 83 3.16 -12.99 5.63
N ILE A 84 4.31 -13.52 6.10
CA ILE A 84 5.63 -13.06 5.64
C ILE A 84 5.76 -13.22 4.12
N ASN A 85 6.22 -12.16 3.45
CA ASN A 85 6.33 -12.03 1.99
C ASN A 85 5.00 -11.95 1.24
N LEU A 86 3.85 -11.86 1.92
CA LEU A 86 2.56 -11.58 1.30
C LEU A 86 2.26 -10.09 1.30
N PHE A 87 1.39 -9.67 0.37
CA PHE A 87 0.83 -8.33 0.38
C PHE A 87 -0.35 -8.25 1.34
N VAL A 88 -0.45 -7.13 2.06
CA VAL A 88 -1.61 -6.74 2.85
C VAL A 88 -2.19 -5.44 2.32
N PHE A 89 -3.52 -5.34 2.37
CA PHE A 89 -4.26 -4.15 1.98
C PHE A 89 -4.56 -3.28 3.21
N CYS A 90 -3.93 -2.12 3.25
CA CYS A 90 -4.01 -1.18 4.35
C CYS A 90 -4.99 -0.05 4.05
N ILE A 91 -5.77 0.31 5.07
CA ILE A 91 -6.71 1.43 5.03
C ILE A 91 -6.43 2.31 6.24
N ILE A 92 -5.93 3.53 6.02
CA ILE A 92 -5.89 4.55 7.08
C ILE A 92 -7.18 5.35 6.98
N ASP A 93 -8.04 5.21 7.98
CA ASP A 93 -9.21 6.05 8.20
C ASP A 93 -8.79 7.24 9.07
N ILE A 94 -8.64 8.40 8.44
CA ILE A 94 -8.19 9.65 9.06
C ILE A 94 -9.24 10.15 10.05
N LYS A 95 -10.52 10.00 9.73
CA LYS A 95 -11.63 10.47 10.57
C LYS A 95 -11.75 9.63 11.84
N LEU A 96 -11.71 8.31 11.71
CA LEU A 96 -11.75 7.38 12.84
C LEU A 96 -10.39 7.22 13.54
N LYS A 97 -9.32 7.79 12.99
CA LYS A 97 -7.95 7.68 13.51
C LYS A 97 -7.53 6.23 13.67
N GLN A 98 -7.77 5.45 12.62
CA GLN A 98 -7.61 3.99 12.64
C GLN A 98 -6.87 3.52 11.40
N LEU A 99 -6.01 2.54 11.57
CA LEU A 99 -5.42 1.77 10.48
C LEU A 99 -5.99 0.35 10.52
N LYS A 100 -6.56 -0.08 9.40
CA LYS A 100 -7.01 -1.45 9.16
C LYS A 100 -6.06 -2.14 8.22
N ILE A 101 -5.77 -3.40 8.49
CA ILE A 101 -4.93 -4.27 7.67
C ILE A 101 -5.78 -5.46 7.28
N ASN A 102 -5.90 -5.69 5.97
CA ASN A 102 -6.72 -6.73 5.39
C ASN A 102 -5.86 -7.64 4.53
N ILE A 103 -6.33 -8.88 4.36
CA ILE A 103 -5.84 -9.82 3.36
C ILE A 103 -6.95 -10.11 2.36
N GLU A 104 -6.56 -10.47 1.15
CA GLU A 104 -7.48 -11.02 0.15
C GLU A 104 -7.63 -12.53 0.39
N LEU A 105 -8.86 -13.02 0.33
CA LEU A 105 -9.19 -14.45 0.41
C LEU A 105 -9.31 -15.04 -1.00
N ASP A 106 -9.37 -16.38 -1.09
CA ASP A 106 -9.44 -17.10 -2.37
C ASP A 106 -10.66 -16.72 -3.24
N ASP A 107 -11.73 -16.22 -2.61
CA ASP A 107 -12.93 -15.73 -3.29
C ASP A 107 -12.85 -14.25 -3.72
N GLY A 108 -11.70 -13.61 -3.54
CA GLY A 108 -11.45 -12.19 -3.83
C GLY A 108 -12.02 -11.24 -2.78
N SER A 109 -12.60 -11.75 -1.68
CA SER A 109 -13.09 -10.89 -0.60
C SER A 109 -11.95 -10.42 0.31
N LEU A 110 -12.14 -9.26 0.96
CA LEU A 110 -11.20 -8.73 1.93
C LEU A 110 -11.58 -9.15 3.35
N LYS A 111 -10.61 -9.70 4.07
CA LYS A 111 -10.72 -10.03 5.50
C LYS A 111 -9.82 -9.13 6.33
N GLU A 112 -10.41 -8.39 7.28
CA GLU A 112 -9.64 -7.65 8.28
C GLU A 112 -8.90 -8.63 9.20
N ILE A 113 -7.58 -8.47 9.31
CA ILE A 113 -6.74 -9.29 10.19
C ILE A 113 -6.26 -8.52 11.41
N LYS A 114 -6.21 -7.19 11.31
CA LYS A 114 -5.72 -6.33 12.37
C LYS A 114 -6.26 -4.93 12.21
N SER A 115 -6.57 -4.32 13.34
CA SER A 115 -7.00 -2.94 13.42
C SER A 115 -6.29 -2.26 14.58
N VAL A 116 -5.72 -1.08 14.34
CA VAL A 116 -4.93 -0.33 15.33
C VAL A 116 -5.31 1.14 15.31
N ALA A 117 -5.29 1.79 16.47
CA ALA A 117 -5.38 3.24 16.54
C ALA A 117 -4.15 3.85 15.83
N PHE A 118 -4.37 4.75 14.88
CA PHE A 118 -3.33 5.34 14.07
C PHE A 118 -3.65 6.80 13.74
N ILE A 119 -2.78 7.71 14.18
CA ILE A 119 -2.95 9.16 14.00
C ILE A 119 -1.83 9.67 13.12
N ILE A 120 -2.19 10.23 11.96
CA ILE A 120 -1.23 10.94 11.11
C ILE A 120 -1.04 12.34 11.71
N LYS A 121 0.19 12.64 12.14
CA LYS A 121 0.55 13.99 12.59
C LYS A 121 0.39 14.98 11.43
N ASN A 122 -0.11 16.18 11.72
CA ASN A 122 -0.33 17.27 10.76
C ASN A 122 -1.48 17.05 9.75
N VAL A 123 -2.35 16.07 9.97
CA VAL A 123 -3.62 15.95 9.23
C VAL A 123 -4.75 16.34 10.18
N ILE A 124 -5.42 17.46 9.89
CA ILE A 124 -6.60 17.92 10.63
C ILE A 124 -7.83 17.51 9.84
N TYR A 125 -8.63 16.63 10.42
CA TYR A 125 -9.93 16.24 9.87
C TYR A 125 -11.02 16.78 10.79
N ASN A 126 -11.71 17.83 10.33
CA ASN A 126 -12.88 18.45 10.99
C ASN A 126 -14.19 17.98 10.35
#